data_AF-A0A7X7H2T5-F1
#
_entry.id   AF-A0A7X7H2T5-F1
#
_cell.length_a   1.000
_cell.length_b   1.000
_cell.length_c   1.000
_cell.angle_alpha   90.00
_cell.angle_beta   90.00
_cell.angle_gamma   90.00
#
_symmetry.space_group_name_H-M   'P 1'
#
loop_
_entity.id
_entity.type
_entity.pdbx_description
1 polymer ?
#
loop_
_entity_poly.entity_id
_entity_poly.type
_entity_poly.pdbx_seq_one_letter_code
_entity_poly.pdbx_strand_id
1 'polypeptide(L)' 'RALLEVDPDFRGPLKKAGFLTRDPRMKERKKPGLKKARKASQFSKR' A
#
# COMPACT_ATOMS: atom_id res chain seq x y z
N ARG A 1 16.48 -7.60 0.29
CA ARG A 1 17.20 -6.98 1.42
C ARG A 1 18.73 -7.18 1.35
N ALA A 2 19.25 -7.94 0.37
CA ALA A 2 20.66 -8.28 0.19
C ALA A 2 21.67 -7.13 0.33
N LEU A 3 21.38 -5.91 -0.15
CA LEU A 3 22.32 -4.77 -0.02
C LEU A 3 22.65 -4.38 1.44
N LEU A 4 21.75 -4.66 2.38
CA LEU A 4 22.00 -4.44 3.81
C LEU A 4 22.86 -5.54 4.45
N GLU A 5 22.95 -6.72 3.82
CA GLU A 5 23.77 -7.85 4.28
C GLU A 5 25.22 -7.73 3.77
N VAL A 6 25.39 -7.08 2.62
CA VAL A 6 26.70 -6.82 2.00
C VAL A 6 27.47 -5.74 2.75
N ASP A 7 26.82 -4.62 3.09
CA ASP A 7 27.44 -3.53 3.85
C ASP A 7 26.38 -2.74 4.66
N PRO A 8 26.53 -2.63 5.98
CA PRO A 8 25.66 -1.83 6.84
C PRO A 8 25.57 -0.34 6.47
N ASP A 9 26.60 0.23 5.82
CA ASP A 9 26.68 1.66 5.52
C ASP A 9 25.62 2.12 4.50
N PHE A 10 25.14 1.20 3.66
CA PHE A 10 24.03 1.47 2.74
C PHE A 10 22.69 1.74 3.43
N ARG A 11 22.57 1.46 4.74
CA ARG A 11 21.31 1.67 5.46
C ARG A 11 20.89 3.13 5.51
N GLY A 12 21.83 4.05 5.69
CA GLY A 12 21.58 5.50 5.71
C GLY A 12 20.93 6.00 4.40
N PRO A 13 21.59 5.86 3.24
CA PRO A 13 21.05 6.30 1.96
C PRO A 13 19.76 5.56 1.58
N LEU A 14 19.66 4.24 1.78
CA LEU A 14 18.46 3.46 1.44
C LEU A 14 17.25 3.84 2.31
N LYS A 15 17.46 4.20 3.58
CA LYS A 15 16.40 4.67 4.47
C LYS A 15 15.90 6.05 4.03
N LYS A 16 16.80 6.97 3.69
CA LYS A 16 16.44 8.31 3.15
C LYS A 16 15.64 8.19 1.85
N ALA A 17 16.00 7.25 0.99
CA ALA A 17 15.31 6.99 -0.27
C ALA A 17 14.01 6.16 -0.13
N GLY A 18 13.70 5.61 1.05
CA GLY A 18 12.44 4.89 1.30
C GLY A 18 12.40 3.42 0.84
N PHE A 19 13.52 2.83 0.43
CA PHE A 19 13.58 1.46 -0.12
C PHE A 19 13.51 0.33 0.93
N LEU A 20 13.53 0.67 2.21
CA LEU A 20 13.55 -0.32 3.29
C LEU A 20 12.16 -0.74 3.78
N THR A 21 11.12 0.01 3.43
CA THR A 21 9.76 -0.18 3.93
C THR A 21 8.99 -1.12 3.00
N ARG A 22 8.34 -2.13 3.56
CA ARG A 22 7.39 -2.97 2.81
C ARG A 22 6.15 -2.13 2.51
N ASP A 23 5.64 -2.20 1.28
CA ASP A 23 4.35 -1.60 0.95
C ASP A 23 3.22 -2.31 1.74
N PRO A 24 2.50 -1.63 2.64
CA PRO A 24 1.38 -2.22 3.37
C PRO A 24 0.08 -2.24 2.55
N ARG A 25 0.04 -1.59 1.38
CA ARG A 25 -1.20 -1.44 0.60
C ARG A 25 -1.67 -2.80 0.12
N MET A 26 -2.91 -3.11 0.46
CA MET A 26 -3.61 -4.31 0.02
C MET A 26 -4.96 -3.91 -0.57
N LYS A 27 -5.47 -4.73 -1.50
CA LYS A 27 -6.78 -4.52 -2.10
C LYS A 27 -7.86 -4.56 -1.02
N GLU A 28 -8.62 -3.47 -0.91
CA GLU A 28 -9.77 -3.43 -0.02
C GLU A 28 -10.89 -4.34 -0.53
N ARG A 29 -11.50 -5.11 0.37
CA ARG A 29 -12.59 -6.04 0.03
C ARG A 29 -13.85 -5.30 -0.45
N LYS A 30 -14.68 -5.97 -1.24
CA LYS A 30 -16.02 -5.49 -1.59
C LYS A 30 -16.92 -5.57 -0.35
N LYS A 31 -17.62 -4.49 -0.02
CA LYS A 31 -18.61 -4.47 1.06
C LYS A 31 -20.01 -4.80 0.49
N PRO A 32 -20.89 -5.49 1.23
CA PRO A 32 -22.27 -5.71 0.82
C PRO A 32 -22.99 -4.38 0.52
N GLY A 33 -23.88 -4.38 -0.48
CA GLY A 33 -24.59 -3.18 -0.93
C GLY A 33 -23.77 -2.21 -1.81
N LEU A 34 -22.45 -2.38 -1.93
CA LEU A 34 -21.61 -1.57 -2.81
C LEU A 34 -21.25 -2.30 -4.11
N LYS A 35 -21.06 -1.55 -5.20
CA LYS A 35 -20.58 -2.07 -6.49
C LYS A 35 -19.10 -2.48 -6.43
N LYS A 36 -18.28 -1.82 -5.59
CA LYS A 36 -16.86 -2.13 -5.33
C LYS A 36 -16.52 -1.90 -3.84
N ALA A 37 -15.24 -1.78 -3.47
CA ALA A 37 -14.83 -1.55 -2.08
C ALA A 37 -15.46 -0.30 -1.43
N ARG A 38 -15.59 0.79 -2.21
CA ARG A 38 -16.17 2.08 -1.79
C ARG A 38 -17.20 2.68 -2.75
N LYS A 39 -17.39 2.09 -3.94
CA LYS A 39 -18.31 2.62 -4.97
C LYS A 39 -19.74 2.21 -4.67
N ALA A 40 -20.59 3.17 -4.31
CA ALA A 40 -22.04 2.96 -4.21
C ALA A 40 -22.70 2.86 -5.60
N SER A 41 -23.90 2.29 -5.65
CA SER A 41 -24.79 2.45 -6.82
C SER A 41 -25.25 3.91 -6.93
N GLN A 42 -25.63 4.31 -8.14
CA GLN A 42 -26.35 5.57 -8.31
C GLN A 42 -27.65 5.48 -7.49
N PHE A 43 -27.89 6.48 -6.66
CA PHE A 43 -29.09 6.57 -5.83
C PHE A 43 -29.98 7.69 -6.38
N SER A 44 -31.22 7.37 -6.75
CA SER A 44 -32.24 8.38 -7.02
C SER A 44 -33.03 8.65 -5.75
N LYS A 45 -33.17 9.92 -5.38
CA LYS A 45 -33.91 10.34 -4.17
C LYS A 45 -35.42 10.29 -4.38
N ARG A 46 -35.88 10.45 -5.62
CA ARG A 46 -37.25 10.33 -6.12
C ARG A 46 -37.18 9.82 -7.55
#